data_AF-A0AAX1FA78-F1
#
_entry.id   AF-A0AAX1FA78-F1
#
_cell.length_a   1.000
_cell.length_b   1.000
_cell.length_c   1.000
_cell.angle_alpha   90.00
_cell.angle_beta   90.00
_cell.angle_gamma   90.00
#
_symmetry.space_group_name_H-M   'P 1'
#
loop_
_entity.id
_entity.type
_entity.pdbx_description
1 polymer ?
#
loop_
_entity_poly.entity_id
_entity_poly.type
_entity_poly.pdbx_seq_one_letter_code
_entity_poly.pdbx_strand_id
1 'polypeptide(L)'
;MYAIYGLYALGVVSFAMPTIIGAIVAYVKRDDMRGTIYFDHIQFLLRTFWASLIGLAASCLLMITIIGLIIGMPLFLLVGLWYLFRVVAGIVRLIDNQSVTPDGWLM
;
A
#
# COMPACT_ATOMS: atom_id res chain seq x y z
N MET A 1 -4.86 4.42 13.99
CA MET A 1 -4.56 3.27 13.12
C MET A 1 -5.70 2.94 12.16
N TYR A 2 -6.92 2.70 12.66
CA TYR A 2 -8.10 2.51 11.80
C TYR A 2 -8.34 3.63 10.79
N ALA A 3 -8.11 4.89 11.16
CA ALA A 3 -8.19 6.04 10.24
C ALA A 3 -7.16 5.97 9.08
N ILE A 4 -5.96 5.46 9.33
CA ILE A 4 -4.90 5.34 8.32
C ILE A 4 -5.27 4.25 7.30
N TYR A 5 -5.80 3.13 7.80
CA TYR A 5 -6.35 2.07 6.94
C TYR A 5 -7.56 2.54 6.12
N GLY A 6 -8.46 3.33 6.72
CA GLY A 6 -9.59 3.92 6.02
C GLY A 6 -9.16 4.82 4.85
N LEU A 7 -8.09 5.61 5.04
CA LEU A 7 -7.52 6.44 3.98
C LEU A 7 -6.91 5.61 2.84
N TYR A 8 -6.20 4.51 3.16
CA TYR A 8 -5.66 3.59 2.15
C TYR A 8 -6.75 2.85 1.37
N ALA A 9 -7.84 2.46 2.02
CA ALA A 9 -8.99 1.81 1.39
C ALA A 9 -9.75 2.77 0.47
N LEU A 10 -9.96 4.02 0.89
CA LEU A 10 -10.54 5.08 0.05
C LEU A 10 -9.67 5.41 -1.17
N GLY A 11 -8.35 5.22 -1.07
CA GLY A 11 -7.38 5.40 -2.15
C GLY A 11 -7.62 4.47 -3.34
N VAL A 12 -8.21 3.30 -3.12
CA VAL A 12 -8.60 2.34 -4.16
C VAL A 12 -9.72 2.88 -5.05
N VAL A 13 -10.63 3.69 -4.47
CA VAL A 13 -11.82 4.22 -5.16
C VAL A 13 -11.56 5.59 -5.79
N SER A 14 -10.68 6.40 -5.18
CA SER A 14 -10.55 7.84 -5.52
C SER A 14 -9.28 8.21 -6.30
N PHE A 15 -8.62 7.26 -6.97
CA PHE A 15 -7.40 7.53 -7.75
C PHE A 15 -6.27 8.14 -6.89
N ALA A 16 -5.68 7.33 -6.00
CA ALA A 16 -4.40 7.55 -5.31
C ALA A 16 -4.29 8.71 -4.28
N MET A 17 -5.14 9.73 -4.33
CA MET A 17 -5.04 10.89 -3.42
C MET A 17 -5.20 10.54 -1.93
N PRO A 18 -6.19 9.73 -1.52
CA PRO A 18 -6.34 9.34 -0.12
C PRO A 18 -5.17 8.50 0.41
N THR A 19 -4.49 7.74 -0.45
CA THR A 19 -3.32 6.94 -0.13
C THR A 19 -2.09 7.80 0.20
N ILE A 20 -1.93 8.92 -0.51
CA ILE A 20 -0.87 9.90 -0.24
C ILE A 20 -1.09 10.54 1.14
N ILE A 21 -2.32 10.95 1.46
CA ILE A 21 -2.66 11.49 2.78
C ILE A 21 -2.39 10.45 3.88
N GLY A 22 -2.77 9.19 3.64
CA GLY A 22 -2.47 8.08 4.53
C GLY A 22 -0.97 7.88 4.76
N ALA A 23 -0.15 7.96 3.71
CA ALA A 23 1.31 7.84 3.80
C ALA A 23 1.93 9.01 4.58
N ILE A 24 1.46 10.25 4.37
CA ILE A 24 1.90 11.43 5.12
C ILE A 24 1.61 11.23 6.61
N VAL A 25 0.37 10.87 6.96
CA VAL A 25 -0.02 10.63 8.35
C VAL A 25 0.81 9.50 8.96
N ALA A 26 1.11 8.44 8.18
CA ALA A 26 1.96 7.34 8.62
C ALA A 26 3.39 7.79 8.94
N TYR A 27 4.00 8.65 8.11
CA TYR A 27 5.32 9.24 8.40
C TYR A 27 5.30 10.13 9.64
N VAL A 28 4.29 11.00 9.79
CA VAL A 28 4.17 11.90 10.94
C VAL A 28 4.01 11.13 12.25
N LYS A 29 3.18 10.07 12.25
CA LYS A 29 2.88 9.26 13.44
C LYS A 29 3.91 8.15 13.70
N ARG A 30 4.88 7.96 12.82
CA ARG A 30 5.80 6.81 12.87
C ARG A 30 6.62 6.79 14.16
N ASP A 31 7.20 7.93 14.53
CA ASP A 31 8.11 7.99 15.67
C ASP A 31 7.37 7.87 17.01
N ASP A 32 6.12 8.34 17.09
CA ASP A 32 5.24 8.17 18.24
C ASP A 32 4.91 6.70 18.55
N MET A 33 5.00 5.82 17.55
CA MET A 33 4.58 4.42 17.65
C MET A 33 5.73 3.44 17.84
N ARG A 34 6.98 3.93 17.96
CA ARG A 34 8.18 3.08 18.15
C ARG A 34 8.02 2.17 19.37
N GLY A 35 8.44 0.92 19.22
CA GLY A 35 8.34 -0.09 20.29
C GLY A 35 6.95 -0.72 20.44
N THR A 36 6.01 -0.42 19.54
CA THR A 36 4.66 -1.03 19.53
C THR A 36 4.43 -1.82 18.24
N ILE A 37 3.44 -2.71 18.24
CA ILE A 37 2.99 -3.44 17.04
C ILE A 37 2.57 -2.49 15.91
N TYR A 38 2.20 -1.25 16.23
CA TYR A 38 1.74 -0.26 15.26
C TYR A 38 2.87 0.29 14.40
N PHE A 39 4.11 0.28 14.90
CA PHE A 39 5.29 0.69 14.13
C PHE A 39 5.50 -0.21 12.91
N ASP A 40 5.37 -1.52 13.10
CA ASP A 40 5.53 -2.51 12.04
C ASP A 40 4.47 -2.33 10.96
N HIS A 41 3.23 -2.04 11.37
CA HIS A 41 2.14 -1.76 10.44
C HIS A 41 2.34 -0.45 9.67
N ILE A 42 2.88 0.59 10.30
CA ILE A 42 3.24 1.83 9.60
C ILE A 42 4.30 1.55 8.53
N GLN A 43 5.35 0.81 8.87
CA GLN A 43 6.39 0.45 7.91
C GLN A 43 5.85 -0.42 6.77
N PHE A 44 5.01 -1.40 7.10
CA PHE A 44 4.33 -2.26 6.13
C PHE A 44 3.46 -1.45 5.16
N LEU A 45 2.66 -0.49 5.65
CA LEU A 45 1.85 0.40 4.79
C LEU A 45 2.72 1.28 3.90
N LEU A 46 3.76 1.89 4.47
CA LEU A 46 4.69 2.76 3.73
C LEU A 46 5.39 2.00 2.60
N ARG A 47 5.84 0.76 2.84
CA ARG A 47 6.42 -0.06 1.78
C ARG A 47 5.41 -0.43 0.71
N THR A 48 4.19 -0.76 1.11
CA THR A 48 3.10 -1.09 0.19
C THR A 48 2.79 0.11 -0.71
N PHE A 49 2.77 1.33 -0.15
CA PHE A 49 2.60 2.57 -0.91
C PHE A 49 3.71 2.82 -1.92
N TRP A 50 4.98 2.75 -1.51
CA TRP A 50 6.08 2.99 -2.45
C TRP A 50 6.17 1.92 -3.53
N ALA A 51 5.97 0.65 -3.18
CA ALA A 51 5.95 -0.44 -4.15
C ALA A 51 4.79 -0.30 -5.14
N SER A 52 3.59 0.05 -4.67
CA SER A 52 2.45 0.26 -5.57
C SER A 52 2.62 1.51 -6.43
N LEU A 53 3.17 2.60 -5.89
CA LEU A 53 3.46 3.82 -6.66
C LEU A 53 4.44 3.55 -7.81
N ILE A 54 5.55 2.86 -7.52
CA ILE A 54 6.54 2.48 -8.54
C ILE A 54 5.93 1.51 -9.55
N GLY A 55 5.20 0.49 -9.09
CA GLY A 55 4.57 -0.51 -9.95
C GLY A 55 3.53 0.08 -10.89
N LEU A 56 2.69 0.99 -10.39
CA LEU A 56 1.70 1.72 -11.19
C LEU A 56 2.38 2.67 -12.19
N ALA A 57 3.39 3.43 -11.77
CA ALA A 57 4.14 4.31 -12.66
C ALA A 57 4.84 3.53 -13.80
N ALA A 58 5.47 2.40 -13.48
CA ALA A 58 6.08 1.52 -14.47
C ALA A 58 5.04 0.94 -15.45
N SER A 59 3.87 0.54 -14.93
CA SER A 59 2.77 0.02 -15.75
C SER A 59 2.25 1.08 -16.72
N CYS A 60 2.02 2.31 -16.25
CA CYS A 60 1.64 3.44 -17.10
C CYS A 60 2.70 3.75 -18.17
N LEU A 61 3.99 3.71 -17.83
CA LEU A 61 5.08 3.94 -18.77
C LEU A 61 5.11 2.87 -19.87
N LEU A 62 4.90 1.59 -19.52
CA LEU A 62 4.83 0.49 -20.48
C LEU A 62 3.63 0.67 -21.43
N MET A 63 2.48 1.11 -20.91
CA MET A 63 1.26 1.30 -21.71
C MET A 63 1.35 2.44 -22.74
N ILE A 64 2.42 3.24 -22.78
CA ILE A 64 2.63 4.29 -23.79
C ILE A 64 2.73 3.69 -25.21
N THR A 65 3.21 2.45 -25.32
CA THR A 65 3.35 1.76 -26.62
C THR A 65 2.27 0.69 -26.79
N ILE A 66 1.87 0.40 -28.03
CA ILE A 66 0.87 -0.65 -28.33
C ILE A 66 1.35 -2.03 -27.83
N ILE A 67 2.63 -2.35 -28.00
CA ILE A 67 3.23 -3.59 -27.50
C ILE A 67 3.25 -3.60 -25.97
N GLY A 68 3.68 -2.49 -25.38
CA GLY A 68 3.75 -2.36 -23.93
C GLY A 68 2.38 -2.29 -23.26
N LEU A 69 1.28 -2.00 -23.97
CA LEU A 69 -0.09 -2.14 -23.46
C LEU A 69 -0.40 -3.58 -23.03
N ILE A 70 0.03 -4.57 -23.82
CA ILE A 70 -0.19 -6.01 -23.56
C ILE A 70 0.48 -6.43 -22.25
N ILE A 71 1.61 -5.82 -21.90
CA ILE A 71 2.40 -6.13 -20.69
C ILE A 71 2.00 -5.24 -19.51
N GLY A 72 1.81 -3.95 -19.77
CA GLY A 72 1.53 -2.92 -18.78
C GLY A 72 0.13 -3.04 -18.18
N MET A 73 -0.87 -3.46 -18.95
CA MET A 73 -2.23 -3.66 -18.43
C MET A 73 -2.30 -4.80 -17.39
N PRO A 74 -1.77 -6.02 -17.64
CA PRO A 74 -1.69 -7.05 -16.62
C PRO A 74 -0.88 -6.62 -15.40
N LEU A 75 0.24 -5.92 -15.60
CA LEU A 75 1.08 -5.43 -14.50
C LEU A 75 0.31 -4.42 -13.62
N PHE A 76 -0.44 -3.50 -14.24
CA PHE A 76 -1.29 -2.54 -13.53
C PHE A 76 -2.30 -3.24 -12.62
N LEU A 77 -3.01 -4.26 -13.16
CA LEU A 77 -3.96 -5.05 -12.40
C LEU A 77 -3.30 -5.85 -11.27
N LEU A 78 -2.14 -6.44 -11.53
CA LEU A 78 -1.40 -7.24 -10.55
C LEU A 78 -0.94 -6.38 -9.38
N VAL A 79 -0.42 -5.18 -9.65
CA VAL A 79 -0.05 -4.20 -8.62
C VAL A 79 -1.27 -3.76 -7.81
N GLY A 80 -2.41 -3.51 -8.47
CA GLY A 80 -3.65 -3.14 -7.79
C GLY A 80 -4.18 -4.23 -6.87
N LEU A 81 -4.21 -5.48 -7.36
CA LEU A 81 -4.62 -6.66 -6.58
C LEU A 81 -3.67 -6.92 -5.40
N TRP A 82 -2.37 -6.83 -5.63
CA TRP A 82 -1.35 -6.99 -4.59
C TRP A 82 -1.49 -5.91 -3.51
N TYR A 83 -1.69 -4.65 -3.91
CA TYR A 83 -1.94 -3.53 -3.00
C TYR A 83 -3.19 -3.79 -2.13
N LEU A 84 -4.31 -4.15 -2.75
CA LEU A 84 -5.56 -4.45 -2.04
C LEU A 84 -5.36 -5.60 -1.04
N PHE A 85 -4.74 -6.69 -1.48
CA PHE A 85 -4.44 -7.85 -0.63
C PHE A 85 -3.64 -7.45 0.61
N ARG A 86 -2.56 -6.67 0.45
CA ARG A 86 -1.73 -6.25 1.59
C ARG A 86 -2.46 -5.34 2.56
N VAL A 87 -3.26 -4.40 2.07
CA VAL A 87 -4.05 -3.52 2.93
C VAL A 87 -5.08 -4.33 3.73
N VAL A 88 -5.77 -5.28 3.09
CA VAL A 88 -6.75 -6.15 3.78
C VAL A 88 -6.07 -7.09 4.76
N ALA A 89 -4.98 -7.75 4.37
CA ALA A 89 -4.25 -8.64 5.27
C ALA A 89 -3.67 -7.89 6.47
N GLY A 90 -3.14 -6.68 6.24
CA GLY A 90 -2.60 -5.85 7.31
C GLY A 90 -3.67 -5.39 8.30
N ILE A 91 -4.87 -5.01 7.83
CA ILE A 91 -5.93 -4.57 8.75
C ILE A 91 -6.51 -5.74 9.56
N VAL A 92 -6.61 -6.93 8.96
CA VAL A 92 -7.08 -8.13 9.67
C VAL A 92 -6.15 -8.47 10.82
N ARG A 93 -4.83 -8.49 10.58
CA ARG A 93 -3.85 -8.71 11.67
C ARG A 93 -3.90 -7.64 12.76
N LEU A 94 -4.16 -6.39 12.37
CA LEU A 94 -4.35 -5.33 13.33
C LEU A 94 -5.58 -5.56 14.22
N ILE A 95 -6.69 -6.04 13.65
CA ILE A 95 -7.91 -6.39 14.40
C ILE A 95 -7.63 -7.57 15.34
N ASP A 96 -6.83 -8.54 14.89
CA ASP A 96 -6.39 -9.68 15.69
C ASP A 96 -5.27 -9.33 16.70
N ASN A 97 -4.89 -8.05 16.80
CA ASN A 97 -3.84 -7.52 17.67
C ASN A 97 -2.47 -8.20 17.47
N GLN A 98 -2.20 -8.66 16.25
CA GLN A 98 -0.95 -9.28 15.83
C GLN A 98 -0.08 -8.29 15.05
N SER A 99 1.24 -8.40 15.13
CA SER A 99 2.16 -7.63 14.28
C SER A 99 2.17 -8.14 12.84
N VAL A 100 2.73 -7.33 11.94
CA VAL A 100 2.97 -7.68 10.53
C VAL A 100 4.47 -7.70 10.27
N THR A 101 4.94 -8.50 9.31
CA THR A 101 6.35 -8.46 8.91
C THR A 101 6.54 -7.24 8.01
N PRO A 102 7.25 -6.18 8.45
CA PRO A 102 7.45 -4.98 7.63
C PRO A 102 8.24 -5.31 6.36
N ASP A 103 9.09 -6.33 6.46
CA ASP A 103 10.03 -6.72 5.42
C ASP A 103 9.47 -7.76 4.43
N GLY A 104 8.29 -8.31 4.70
CA GLY A 104 7.63 -9.29 3.85
C GLY A 104 7.11 -8.69 2.54
N TRP A 105 7.12 -9.48 1.47
CA TRP A 105 6.45 -9.14 0.19
C TRP A 105 4.96 -9.52 0.17
N LEU A 106 4.58 -10.51 0.98
CA LEU A 106 3.19 -10.94 1.14
C LEU A 106 2.68 -10.57 2.54
N MET A 107 3.38 -11.01 3.59
CA MET A 107 3.02 -10.83 5.01
C MET A 107 4.23 -10.83 5.93
#